data_AF-A0A101V3M8-F1
#
_entry.id   AF-A0A101V3M8-F1
#
_cell.length_a   1.000
_cell.length_b   1.000
_cell.length_c   1.000
_cell.angle_alpha   90.00
_cell.angle_beta   90.00
_cell.angle_gamma   90.00
#
_symmetry.space_group_name_H-M   'P 1'
#
loop_
_entity.id
_entity.type
_entity.pdbx_description
1 polymer ?
#
loop_
_entity_poly.entity_id
_entity_poly.type
_entity_poly.pdbx_seq_one_letter_code
_entity_poly.pdbx_strand_id
1 'polypeptide(L)'
;MIQETGIRNFSVLLSPTSRGARLARLFATEQLRSWGLPLDPAEHLVAELAANAATHGRVPGRDFRLTLYVVGDTLRIEVTDTRDDRVPHPQHPASDAESGRGLLLVDALANRWGISPGLRPRKTVWAEVALPPDFRNPCSGAGGDLPQGPREGKDPTKPHPSLPPARPPAAQTHPRE
;
A
#
# COMPACT_ATOMS: atom_id res chain seq x y z
N MET A 1 5.58 21.06 29.32
CA MET A 1 6.63 20.37 28.54
C MET A 1 5.94 19.80 27.31
N ILE A 2 5.99 20.52 26.18
CA ILE A 2 5.28 20.15 24.95
C ILE A 2 6.17 19.12 24.27
N GLN A 3 5.83 17.84 24.39
CA GLN A 3 6.54 16.80 23.64
C GLN A 3 6.05 16.89 22.20
N GLU A 4 6.91 17.39 21.31
CA GLU A 4 6.71 17.28 19.86
C GLU A 4 6.65 15.79 19.51
N THR A 5 5.43 15.28 19.33
CA THR A 5 5.20 13.97 18.73
C THR A 5 5.51 14.10 17.24
N GLY A 6 6.79 14.05 16.91
CA GLY A 6 7.25 14.02 15.52
C GLY A 6 6.52 12.91 14.78
N ILE A 7 5.90 13.26 13.66
CA ILE A 7 5.22 12.29 12.80
C ILE A 7 6.26 11.26 12.35
N ARG A 8 6.07 9.99 12.75
CA ARG A 8 6.90 8.88 12.27
C ARG A 8 6.73 8.82 10.76
N ASN A 9 7.79 9.11 10.02
CA ASN A 9 7.80 9.18 8.57
C ASN A 9 9.10 8.59 8.04
N PHE A 10 8.98 7.73 7.03
CA PHE A 10 10.08 7.14 6.30
C PHE A 10 9.76 7.15 4.81
N SER A 11 10.74 7.50 3.98
CA SER A 11 10.59 7.43 2.52
C SER A 11 11.89 6.98 1.85
N VAL A 12 11.77 6.10 0.86
CA VAL A 12 12.91 5.61 0.08
C VAL A 12 12.54 5.48 -1.41
N LEU A 13 13.51 5.76 -2.28
CA LEU A 13 13.40 5.52 -3.73
C LEU A 13 14.08 4.20 -4.08
N LEU A 14 13.43 3.42 -4.94
CA LEU A 14 13.83 2.07 -5.27
C LEU A 14 13.62 1.82 -6.77
N SER A 15 14.57 1.14 -7.38
CA SER A 15 14.46 0.79 -8.79
C SER A 15 13.32 -0.20 -9.04
N PRO A 16 12.55 -0.06 -10.15
CA PRO A 16 11.37 -0.86 -10.46
C PRO A 16 11.76 -2.25 -10.98
N THR A 17 12.36 -3.02 -10.09
CA THR A 17 12.87 -4.36 -10.33
C THR A 17 12.47 -5.26 -9.18
N SER A 18 12.49 -6.58 -9.37
CA SER A 18 12.21 -7.54 -8.29
C SER A 18 13.17 -7.37 -7.10
N ARG A 19 14.43 -6.99 -7.36
CA ARG A 19 15.39 -6.66 -6.30
C ARG A 19 14.96 -5.41 -5.53
N GLY A 20 14.51 -4.37 -6.22
CA GLY A 20 13.98 -3.16 -5.58
C GLY A 20 12.73 -3.44 -4.74
N ALA A 21 11.81 -4.28 -5.22
CA ALA A 21 10.65 -4.71 -4.45
C ALA A 21 11.05 -5.49 -3.18
N ARG A 22 12.03 -6.39 -3.28
CA ARG A 22 12.58 -7.10 -2.12
C ARG A 22 13.21 -6.13 -1.11
N LEU A 23 13.97 -5.14 -1.58
CA LEU A 23 14.54 -4.10 -0.72
C LEU A 23 13.46 -3.24 -0.06
N ALA A 24 12.36 -2.93 -0.76
CA ALA A 24 11.22 -2.21 -0.19
C ALA A 24 10.68 -2.89 1.06
N ARG A 25 10.43 -4.20 0.97
CA ARG A 25 9.98 -5.02 2.09
C ARG A 25 10.99 -5.01 3.24
N LEU A 26 12.27 -5.23 2.94
CA LEU A 26 13.33 -5.24 3.97
C LEU A 26 13.44 -3.91 4.71
N PHE A 27 13.45 -2.79 3.99
CA PHE A 27 13.51 -1.46 4.60
C PHE A 27 12.24 -1.16 5.41
N ALA A 28 11.07 -1.55 4.93
CA ALA A 28 9.84 -1.40 5.70
C ALA A 28 9.87 -2.21 6.99
N THR A 29 10.26 -3.50 6.93
CA THR A 29 10.36 -4.35 8.12
C THR A 29 11.29 -3.73 9.16
N GLU A 30 12.46 -3.25 8.73
CA GLU A 30 13.41 -2.62 9.65
C GLU A 30 12.88 -1.29 10.22
N GLN A 31 12.22 -0.50 9.38
CA GLN A 31 11.62 0.75 9.83
C GLN A 31 10.48 0.51 10.83
N LEU A 32 9.62 -0.47 10.60
CA LEU A 32 8.55 -0.85 11.52
C LEU A 32 9.11 -1.34 12.85
N ARG A 33 10.19 -2.13 12.84
CA ARG A 33 10.90 -2.57 14.07
C ARG A 33 11.46 -1.39 14.85
N SER A 34 12.14 -0.46 14.20
CA SER A 34 12.69 0.73 14.88
C SER A 34 11.60 1.65 15.44
N TRP A 35 10.40 1.63 14.85
CA TRP A 35 9.21 2.28 15.42
C TRP A 35 8.50 1.43 16.47
N GLY A 36 8.90 0.18 16.68
CA GLY A 36 8.22 -0.75 17.59
C GLY A 36 6.80 -1.10 17.14
N LEU A 37 6.49 -1.05 15.84
CA LEU A 37 5.17 -1.37 15.30
C LEU A 37 5.08 -2.84 14.89
N PRO A 38 3.87 -3.43 14.88
CA PRO A 38 3.66 -4.79 14.38
C PRO A 38 4.02 -4.90 12.90
N LEU A 39 4.68 -6.01 12.54
CA LEU A 39 5.04 -6.30 11.15
C LEU A 39 3.85 -6.79 10.34
N ASP A 40 2.99 -7.61 10.93
CA ASP A 40 1.80 -8.11 10.25
C ASP A 40 0.58 -7.23 10.56
N PRO A 41 -0.23 -6.87 9.55
CA PRO A 41 -0.13 -7.24 8.13
C PRO A 41 0.73 -6.30 7.25
N ALA A 42 1.39 -5.30 7.83
CA ALA A 42 2.07 -4.22 7.10
C ALA A 42 3.16 -4.69 6.13
N GLU A 43 3.99 -5.66 6.53
CA GLU A 43 5.07 -6.21 5.72
C GLU A 43 4.54 -6.87 4.44
N HIS A 44 3.43 -7.61 4.54
CA HIS A 44 2.74 -8.24 3.42
C HIS A 44 2.20 -7.19 2.46
N LEU A 45 1.57 -6.12 2.99
CA LEU A 45 1.07 -5.02 2.17
C LEU A 45 2.20 -4.32 1.40
N VAL A 46 3.34 -4.05 2.05
CA VAL A 46 4.51 -3.47 1.36
C VAL A 46 5.01 -4.40 0.25
N ALA A 47 5.10 -5.70 0.51
CA ALA A 47 5.57 -6.67 -0.47
C ALA A 47 4.71 -6.65 -1.73
N GLU A 48 3.38 -6.72 -1.58
CA GLU A 48 2.45 -6.72 -2.71
C GLU A 48 2.43 -5.39 -3.46
N LEU A 49 2.40 -4.26 -2.75
CA LEU A 49 2.40 -2.95 -3.39
C LEU A 49 3.71 -2.68 -4.15
N ALA A 50 4.85 -3.07 -3.59
CA ALA A 50 6.15 -2.93 -4.24
C ALA A 50 6.31 -3.89 -5.44
N ALA A 51 5.82 -5.12 -5.33
CA ALA A 51 5.80 -6.06 -6.45
C ALA A 51 4.93 -5.55 -7.61
N ASN A 52 3.77 -4.97 -7.30
CA ASN A 52 2.91 -4.31 -8.28
C ASN A 52 3.63 -3.13 -8.96
N ALA A 53 4.34 -2.29 -8.21
CA ALA A 53 5.10 -1.17 -8.77
C ALA A 53 6.26 -1.65 -9.66
N ALA A 54 7.00 -2.68 -9.25
CA ALA A 54 8.11 -3.25 -10.03
C ALA A 54 7.64 -3.94 -11.32
N THR A 55 6.46 -4.57 -11.30
CA THR A 55 5.92 -5.34 -12.43
C THR A 55 5.14 -4.46 -13.40
N HIS A 56 4.29 -3.58 -12.87
CA HIS A 56 3.32 -2.82 -13.67
C HIS A 56 3.65 -1.33 -13.77
N GLY A 57 4.34 -0.75 -12.78
CA GLY A 57 4.76 0.66 -12.75
C GLY A 57 6.11 0.95 -13.41
N ARG A 58 6.74 -0.07 -14.02
CA ARG A 58 8.09 0.05 -14.60
C ARG A 58 8.11 0.98 -15.81
N VAL A 59 8.84 2.08 -15.66
CA VAL A 59 9.27 2.98 -16.74
C VAL A 59 10.80 3.01 -16.72
N PRO A 60 11.50 2.75 -17.85
CA PRO A 60 12.97 2.78 -17.88
C PRO A 60 13.53 4.10 -17.33
N GLY A 61 14.54 4.00 -16.45
CA GLY A 61 15.20 5.15 -15.83
C GLY A 61 14.39 5.87 -14.74
N ARG A 62 13.30 5.29 -14.24
CA ARG A 62 12.49 5.87 -13.16
C ARG A 62 12.37 4.91 -11.98
N ASP A 63 12.56 5.44 -10.77
CA ASP A 63 12.34 4.71 -9.52
C ASP A 63 10.87 4.81 -9.07
N PHE A 64 10.44 3.87 -8.24
CA PHE A 64 9.23 4.02 -7.43
C PHE A 64 9.61 4.49 -6.02
N ARG A 65 8.68 5.14 -5.34
CA ARG A 65 8.85 5.61 -3.96
C ARG A 65 8.01 4.78 -3.03
N LEU A 66 8.63 4.24 -1.98
CA LEU A 66 7.93 3.75 -0.79
C LEU A 66 7.91 4.86 0.25
N THR A 67 6.75 5.12 0.84
CA THR A 67 6.58 6.04 1.97
C THR A 67 5.74 5.36 3.04
N LEU A 68 6.22 5.40 4.28
CA LEU A 68 5.53 4.91 5.47
C LEU A 68 5.34 6.08 6.42
N TYR A 69 4.16 6.25 6.98
CA TYR A 69 3.96 7.22 8.04
C TYR A 69 2.81 6.84 8.96
N VAL A 70 2.86 7.34 10.20
CA VAL A 70 1.82 7.12 11.20
C VAL A 70 1.01 8.39 11.40
N VAL A 71 -0.31 8.28 11.26
CA VAL A 71 -1.26 9.36 11.59
C VAL A 71 -2.24 8.85 12.64
N GLY A 72 -2.17 9.41 13.85
CA GLY A 72 -2.92 8.88 14.99
C GLY A 72 -2.60 7.40 15.21
N ASP A 73 -3.60 6.55 15.07
CA ASP A 73 -3.48 5.09 15.24
C ASP A 73 -3.42 4.33 13.92
N THR A 74 -3.10 5.01 12.82
CA THR A 74 -3.08 4.40 11.49
C THR A 74 -1.68 4.46 10.91
N LEU A 75 -1.14 3.28 10.57
CA LEU A 75 0.00 3.19 9.68
C LEU A 75 -0.49 3.31 8.24
N ARG A 76 0.07 4.28 7.53
CA ARG A 76 -0.15 4.48 6.11
C ARG A 76 1.07 4.04 5.31
N ILE A 77 0.80 3.22 4.30
CA ILE A 77 1.78 2.65 3.37
C ILE A 77 1.46 3.20 1.99
N GLU A 78 2.40 3.89 1.37
CA GLU A 78 2.23 4.46 0.05
C GLU A 78 3.35 4.00 -0.89
N VAL A 79 2.96 3.55 -2.07
CA VAL A 79 3.87 3.24 -3.17
C VAL A 79 3.51 4.11 -4.35
N THR A 80 4.43 5.00 -4.73
CA THR A 80 4.25 5.91 -5.87
C THR A 80 5.13 5.49 -7.04
N ASP A 81 4.50 5.16 -8.16
CA ASP A 81 5.17 4.87 -9.43
C ASP A 81 4.90 5.98 -10.47
N THR A 82 5.66 5.97 -11.57
CA THR A 82 5.63 7.01 -12.61
C THR A 82 4.81 6.61 -13.83
N ARG A 83 3.86 5.68 -13.67
CA ARG A 83 3.02 5.18 -14.76
C ARG A 83 1.54 5.49 -14.50
N ASP A 84 0.95 6.29 -15.39
CA ASP A 84 -0.42 6.82 -15.30
C ASP A 84 -1.45 6.06 -16.16
N ASP A 85 -1.01 5.17 -17.05
CA ASP A 85 -1.85 4.44 -18.02
C ASP A 85 -2.52 3.17 -17.46
N ARG A 86 -2.10 2.70 -16.28
CA ARG A 86 -2.61 1.47 -15.64
C ARG A 86 -3.05 1.71 -14.21
N VAL A 87 -4.36 1.75 -14.02
CA VAL A 87 -5.03 1.64 -12.71
C VAL A 87 -5.00 0.16 -12.31
N PRO A 88 -4.40 -0.21 -11.16
CA PRO A 88 -4.49 -1.57 -10.65
C PRO A 88 -5.95 -1.94 -10.34
N HIS A 89 -6.47 -2.98 -10.98
CA HIS A 89 -7.82 -3.49 -10.74
C HIS A 89 -7.72 -4.80 -9.95
N PRO A 90 -8.46 -4.98 -8.85
CA PRO A 90 -8.64 -6.29 -8.24
C PRO A 90 -9.35 -7.18 -9.27
N GLN A 91 -8.62 -8.11 -9.87
CA GLN A 91 -9.20 -9.09 -10.78
C GLN A 91 -9.19 -10.43 -10.07
N HIS A 92 -10.32 -11.15 -10.10
CA HIS A 92 -10.31 -12.58 -9.84
C HIS A 92 -9.52 -13.25 -10.97
N PRO A 93 -8.36 -13.86 -10.67
CA PRO A 93 -7.55 -14.46 -11.72
C PRO A 93 -8.32 -15.61 -12.38
N ALA A 94 -8.31 -15.68 -13.71
CA ALA A 94 -8.51 -16.94 -14.40
C ALA A 94 -7.41 -17.91 -13.93
N SER A 95 -7.71 -19.21 -13.84
CA SER A 95 -7.00 -20.21 -13.00
C SER A 95 -5.47 -20.21 -13.06
N ASP A 96 -4.85 -19.68 -14.11
CA ASP A 96 -3.40 -19.73 -14.35
C ASP A 96 -2.71 -18.34 -14.44
N ALA A 97 -3.37 -17.25 -14.07
CA ALA A 97 -2.76 -15.91 -14.05
C ALA A 97 -2.20 -15.54 -12.65
N GLU A 98 -0.87 -15.38 -12.52
CA GLU A 98 -0.23 -14.82 -11.32
C GLU A 98 -0.52 -13.32 -11.14
N SER A 99 -0.76 -12.59 -12.25
CA SER A 99 -1.18 -11.19 -12.21
C SER A 99 -2.62 -11.07 -11.72
N GLY A 100 -2.81 -10.51 -10.52
CA GLY A 100 -4.13 -10.21 -9.95
C GLY A 100 -4.30 -10.61 -8.49
N ARG A 101 -3.49 -11.54 -7.97
CA ARG A 101 -3.59 -12.00 -6.56
C ARG A 101 -3.13 -10.94 -5.56
N GLY A 102 -2.15 -10.11 -5.91
CA GLY A 102 -1.56 -9.16 -4.96
C GLY A 102 -2.55 -8.11 -4.44
N LEU A 103 -3.48 -7.62 -5.28
CA LEU A 103 -4.54 -6.71 -4.82
C LEU A 103 -5.62 -7.41 -4.00
N LEU A 104 -5.86 -8.71 -4.23
CA LEU A 104 -6.77 -9.48 -3.37
C LEU A 104 -6.19 -9.62 -1.97
N LEU A 105 -4.87 -9.81 -1.85
CA LEU A 105 -4.19 -9.80 -0.56
C LEU A 105 -4.27 -8.42 0.11
N VAL A 106 -4.05 -7.35 -0.65
CA VAL A 106 -4.20 -5.97 -0.14
C VAL A 106 -5.62 -5.73 0.36
N ASP A 107 -6.65 -6.15 -0.39
CA ASP A 107 -8.05 -5.98 0.01
C ASP A 107 -8.43 -6.79 1.26
N ALA A 108 -7.84 -7.98 1.39
CA ALA A 108 -8.04 -8.85 2.54
C ALA A 108 -7.37 -8.30 3.81
N LEU A 109 -6.15 -7.75 3.68
CA LEU A 109 -5.31 -7.36 4.81
C LEU A 109 -5.46 -5.91 5.24
N ALA A 110 -5.75 -4.99 4.32
CA ALA A 110 -5.85 -3.57 4.63
C ALA A 110 -7.22 -3.22 5.26
N ASN A 111 -7.20 -2.27 6.21
CA ASN A 111 -8.42 -1.64 6.68
C ASN A 111 -9.05 -0.81 5.57
N ARG A 112 -8.23 0.01 4.89
CA ARG A 112 -8.59 0.81 3.72
C ARG A 112 -7.44 0.78 2.73
N TRP A 113 -7.74 0.84 1.46
CA TRP A 113 -6.72 1.00 0.42
C TRP A 113 -7.32 1.75 -0.76
N GLY A 114 -6.47 2.29 -1.62
CA GLY A 114 -6.92 3.02 -2.78
C GLY A 114 -5.79 3.52 -3.65
N ILE A 115 -6.17 4.35 -4.60
CA ILE A 115 -5.26 4.92 -5.59
C ILE A 115 -5.50 6.43 -5.60
N SER A 116 -4.44 7.19 -5.37
CA SER A 116 -4.45 8.65 -5.49
C SER A 116 -3.69 9.05 -6.76
N PRO A 117 -4.32 9.77 -7.70
CA PRO A 117 -3.61 10.33 -8.85
C PRO A 117 -2.67 11.44 -8.36
N GLY A 118 -1.38 11.34 -8.68
CA GLY A 118 -0.41 12.40 -8.44
C GLY A 118 -0.33 13.37 -9.63
N LEU A 119 0.59 14.35 -9.56
CA LEU A 119 0.97 15.11 -10.75
C LEU A 119 1.46 14.12 -11.81
N ARG A 120 0.79 14.10 -12.97
CA ARG A 120 1.09 13.17 -14.06
C ARG A 120 2.60 13.26 -14.42
N PRO A 121 3.29 12.12 -14.62
CA PRO A 121 2.75 10.76 -14.76
C PRO A 121 2.74 9.94 -13.45
N ARG A 122 2.57 10.54 -12.27
CA ARG A 122 2.64 9.79 -10.99
C ARG A 122 1.30 9.22 -10.56
N LYS A 123 1.33 7.98 -10.05
CA LYS A 123 0.20 7.31 -9.39
C LYS A 123 0.67 6.77 -8.04
N THR A 124 -0.10 7.02 -6.98
CA THR A 124 0.17 6.49 -5.64
C THR A 124 -0.86 5.43 -5.29
N VAL A 125 -0.43 4.19 -5.12
CA VAL A 125 -1.26 3.13 -4.51
C VAL A 125 -0.96 3.14 -3.02
N TRP A 126 -2.00 3.07 -2.20
CA TRP A 126 -1.86 3.18 -0.76
C TRP A 126 -2.71 2.18 0.00
N ALA A 127 -2.26 1.82 1.19
CA ALA A 127 -2.97 0.98 2.14
C ALA A 127 -2.84 1.55 3.56
N GLU A 128 -3.87 1.35 4.36
CA GLU A 128 -3.97 1.76 5.76
C GLU A 128 -4.19 0.53 6.65
N VAL A 129 -3.46 0.51 7.76
CA VAL A 129 -3.56 -0.51 8.81
C VAL A 129 -3.75 0.16 10.16
N ALA A 130 -4.75 -0.29 10.91
CA ALA A 130 -4.97 0.13 12.28
C ALA A 130 -3.88 -0.45 13.20
N LEU A 131 -3.26 0.41 13.99
CA LEU A 131 -2.28 0.03 15.00
C LEU A 131 -2.99 -0.29 16.32
N PRO A 132 -2.56 -1.33 17.05
CA PRO A 132 -3.12 -1.61 18.37
C PRO A 132 -2.87 -0.47 19.37
N PRO A 133 -3.77 -0.25 20.34
CA PRO A 133 -3.71 0.87 21.29
C PRO A 133 -2.40 0.91 22.10
N ASP A 134 -1.77 -0.24 22.32
CA ASP A 134 -0.60 -0.39 23.19
C ASP A 134 0.69 0.14 22.55
N PHE A 135 0.70 0.38 21.24
CA PHE A 135 1.86 0.93 20.52
C PHE A 135 1.94 2.46 20.57
N ARG A 136 1.05 3.09 21.34
CA ARG A 136 0.96 4.54 21.51
C ARG A 136 2.08 5.15 22.35
N ASN A 137 2.86 4.38 23.12
CA ASN A 137 3.93 4.91 23.97
C ASN A 137 5.00 3.87 24.36
N PRO A 138 6.32 4.12 24.18
CA PRO A 138 7.38 3.24 24.68
C PRO A 138 7.59 3.31 26.21
N CYS A 139 6.80 4.10 26.94
CA CYS A 139 6.87 4.21 28.40
C CYS A 139 5.56 3.75 29.05
N SER A 140 5.28 2.45 29.02
CA SER A 140 4.42 1.85 30.04
C SER A 140 4.76 0.38 30.19
N GLY A 141 5.63 0.07 31.15
CA GLY A 141 5.70 -1.29 31.68
C GLY A 141 4.49 -1.53 32.57
N ALA A 142 3.81 -2.66 32.36
CA ALA A 142 3.21 -3.55 33.36
C ALA A 142 1.89 -4.18 32.87
N GLY A 143 1.78 -5.49 33.09
CA GLY A 143 0.52 -6.17 33.33
C GLY A 143 -0.11 -6.85 32.12
N GLY A 144 0.01 -8.17 32.06
CA GLY A 144 -0.74 -8.97 31.09
C GLY A 144 -2.23 -9.00 31.39
N ASP A 145 -3.02 -9.28 30.35
CA ASP A 145 -4.07 -10.28 30.40
C ASP A 145 -4.53 -10.61 28.97
N LEU A 146 -4.70 -11.91 28.70
CA LEU A 146 -5.37 -12.41 27.51
C LEU A 146 -6.88 -12.42 27.81
N PRO A 147 -7.73 -12.07 26.83
CA PRO A 147 -8.69 -13.09 26.44
C PRO A 147 -8.88 -13.18 24.93
N GLN A 148 -8.97 -14.43 24.46
CA GLN A 148 -9.49 -14.78 23.15
C GLN A 148 -11.02 -14.63 23.14
N GLY A 149 -11.53 -13.93 22.12
CA GLY A 149 -12.95 -13.92 21.75
C GLY A 149 -13.12 -14.07 20.23
N PRO A 150 -14.26 -14.61 19.75
CA PRO A 150 -14.41 -15.05 18.36
C PRO A 150 -14.44 -13.89 17.36
N ARG A 151 -13.75 -14.06 16.23
CA ARG A 151 -13.80 -13.13 15.08
C ARG A 151 -15.06 -13.41 14.26
N GLU A 152 -16.14 -12.72 14.59
CA GLU A 152 -17.38 -12.69 13.81
C GLU A 152 -17.38 -11.50 12.83
N GLY A 153 -17.78 -11.79 11.58
CA GLY A 153 -18.41 -10.82 10.66
C GLY A 153 -17.53 -9.74 10.04
N LYS A 154 -16.94 -10.02 8.87
CA LYS A 154 -16.49 -8.96 7.94
C LYS A 154 -17.74 -8.25 7.40
N ASP A 155 -18.01 -7.04 7.89
CA ASP A 155 -19.08 -6.15 7.44
C ASP A 155 -19.03 -5.97 5.90
N PRO A 156 -20.12 -6.24 5.17
CA PRO A 156 -20.19 -6.10 3.70
C PRO A 156 -20.13 -4.66 3.21
N THR A 157 -19.98 -3.67 4.09
CA THR A 157 -20.05 -2.23 3.77
C THR A 157 -18.68 -1.55 3.65
N LYS A 158 -17.63 -2.26 3.22
CA LYS A 158 -16.38 -1.59 2.83
C LYS A 158 -16.65 -0.71 1.60
N PRO A 159 -16.43 0.61 1.63
CA PRO A 159 -16.60 1.44 0.46
C PRO A 159 -15.53 1.06 -0.57
N HIS A 160 -15.93 0.37 -1.63
CA HIS A 160 -15.14 0.29 -2.85
C HIS A 160 -14.96 1.71 -3.38
N PRO A 161 -13.73 2.19 -3.65
CA PRO A 161 -13.56 3.46 -4.33
C PRO A 161 -14.22 3.37 -5.70
N SER A 162 -15.28 4.15 -5.91
CA SER A 162 -15.96 4.24 -7.20
C SER A 162 -14.95 4.67 -8.26
N LEU A 163 -14.69 3.80 -9.23
CA LEU A 163 -13.84 4.14 -10.36
C LEU A 163 -14.45 5.32 -11.12
N PRO A 164 -13.65 6.31 -11.57
CA PRO A 164 -14.11 7.25 -12.58
C PRO A 164 -14.45 6.47 -13.86
N PRO A 165 -15.50 6.87 -14.61
CA PRO A 165 -15.90 6.17 -15.83
C PRO A 165 -14.75 6.14 -16.84
N ALA A 166 -14.53 4.98 -17.46
CA ALA A 166 -13.54 4.80 -18.51
C ALA A 166 -13.79 5.80 -19.64
N ARG A 167 -12.75 6.56 -20.02
CA ARG A 167 -12.83 7.45 -21.18
C ARG A 167 -13.00 6.58 -22.44
N PRO A 168 -13.93 6.92 -23.36
CA PRO A 168 -14.07 6.19 -24.61
C PRO A 168 -12.76 6.28 -25.42
N PRO A 169 -12.40 5.23 -26.18
CA PRO A 169 -11.19 5.22 -26.99
C PRO A 169 -11.22 6.38 -27.99
N ALA A 170 -10.08 7.06 -28.13
CA ALA A 170 -9.91 8.12 -29.12
C ALA A 170 -10.21 7.56 -30.52
N ALA A 171 -11.16 8.20 -31.22
CA ALA A 171 -11.47 7.86 -32.59
C ALA A 171 -10.21 8.02 -33.45
N GLN A 172 -9.77 6.92 -34.06
CA GLN A 172 -8.71 6.94 -35.07
C GLN A 172 -9.29 7.60 -36.32
N THR A 173 -8.94 8.86 -36.56
CA THR A 173 -9.18 9.51 -37.85
C THR A 173 -8.18 8.94 -38.86
N HIS A 174 -8.64 7.99 -39.69
CA HIS A 174 -7.96 7.63 -40.93
C HIS A 174 -8.03 8.82 -41.90
N PRO A 175 -6.92 9.23 -42.54
CA PRO A 175 -6.97 10.16 -43.65
C PRO A 175 -7.63 9.45 -44.84
N ARG A 176 -8.65 10.08 -45.44
CA ARG A 176 -9.14 9.67 -46.76
C ARG A 176 -8.19 10.21 -47.82
N GLU A 177 -7.84 9.32 -48.74
CA GLU A 177 -7.18 9.61 -50.03
C GLU A 177 -8.00 10.59 -50.88
#